data_AF-A0A929YVE9-F1
#
_entry.id   AF-A0A929YVE9-F1
#
_cell.length_a   1.000
_cell.length_b   1.000
_cell.length_c   1.000
_cell.angle_alpha   90.00
_cell.angle_beta   90.00
_cell.angle_gamma   90.00
#
_symmetry.space_group_name_H-M   'P 1'
#
loop_
_entity.id
_entity.type
_entity.pdbx_description
1 polymer ?
#
loop_
_entity_poly.entity_id
_entity_poly.type
_entity_poly.pdbx_seq_one_letter_code
_entity_poly.pdbx_strand_id
1 'polypeptide(L)'
;IDKDSVKIEQLGGFDTLSLSKVGNDYVELDFKNKLDPKNKWKISMTVTPKKDYVGSIMATFDGKGVDKASTNIADVYDGINFVNRVPDQITLGLQDQAIKTFSLLESMPGSLAKGDYTLRVNPAYKGFSFTSAKVLAKTGNIDVKSLSIDKDNIKFSVKSESTRPSEIEFSNVTASIDRFGYDGTYKLELVNNNDTNSVIASIDLFNVNAATPVTTPTNNTLDIKFVIGSKNYTVNKEAKTLDVAPYIAKGNRTMLPVRAIAESLKMNVAWNEADKTITLTKTDNSKKIILTLGSKAMFVDGEKVTLDSAPEIKDSRTFLPVAQIANAVGVDTGWDAQTKTVTLTK
;
A
#
# COMPACT_ATOMS: atom_id res chain seq x y z
N ILE A 1 15.30 -27.65 14.06
CA ILE A 1 15.90 -28.19 15.30
C ILE A 1 17.41 -28.20 15.12
N ASP A 2 18.15 -27.65 16.08
CA ASP A 2 19.62 -27.75 16.09
C ASP A 2 20.02 -29.17 16.51
N LYS A 3 20.79 -29.86 15.67
CA LYS A 3 21.14 -31.28 15.85
C LYS A 3 22.03 -31.50 17.07
N ASP A 4 22.94 -30.56 17.33
CA ASP A 4 23.93 -30.69 18.41
C ASP A 4 23.37 -30.25 19.76
N SER A 5 22.17 -29.64 19.76
CA SER A 5 21.45 -29.22 20.97
C SER A 5 20.68 -30.33 21.68
N VAL A 6 20.42 -31.47 21.00
CA VAL A 6 19.51 -32.51 21.51
C VAL A 6 20.16 -33.28 22.65
N LYS A 7 19.59 -33.16 23.85
CA LYS A 7 20.05 -33.81 25.08
C LYS A 7 18.93 -34.65 25.70
N ILE A 8 19.27 -35.85 26.14
CA ILE A 8 18.39 -36.76 26.86
C ILE A 8 18.98 -36.99 28.25
N GLU A 9 18.20 -36.67 29.28
CA GLU A 9 18.56 -36.80 30.70
C GLU A 9 17.66 -37.86 31.35
N GLN A 10 18.25 -38.91 31.93
CA GLN A 10 17.49 -39.91 32.70
C GLN A 10 17.21 -39.35 34.10
N LEU A 11 15.94 -39.12 34.42
CA LEU A 11 15.47 -38.62 35.72
C LEU A 11 14.97 -39.75 36.65
N GLY A 12 14.77 -40.96 36.13
CA GLY A 12 14.36 -42.13 36.90
C GLY A 12 14.17 -43.38 36.05
N GLY A 13 14.08 -44.53 36.70
CA GLY A 13 14.00 -45.85 36.05
C GLY A 13 15.34 -46.38 35.55
N PHE A 14 15.30 -47.43 34.74
CA PHE A 14 16.48 -48.19 34.28
C PHE A 14 16.57 -48.35 32.76
N ASP A 15 15.46 -48.16 32.04
CA ASP A 15 15.46 -48.29 30.59
C ASP A 15 16.06 -47.05 29.94
N THR A 16 16.94 -47.27 28.97
CA THR A 16 17.63 -46.21 28.25
C THR A 16 16.80 -45.73 27.06
N LEU A 17 16.69 -44.42 26.92
CA LEU A 17 16.13 -43.74 25.75
C LEU A 17 17.29 -43.24 24.89
N SER A 18 17.41 -43.76 23.68
CA SER A 18 18.48 -43.39 22.75
C SER A 18 17.98 -42.49 21.63
N LEU A 19 18.78 -41.50 21.25
CA LEU A 19 18.57 -40.70 20.05
C LEU A 19 18.80 -41.57 18.81
N SER A 20 17.77 -41.73 17.97
CA SER A 20 17.86 -42.49 16.71
C SER A 20 18.23 -41.57 15.55
N LYS A 21 17.55 -40.43 15.45
CA LYS A 21 17.67 -39.49 14.32
C LYS A 21 17.27 -38.08 14.72
N VAL A 22 17.91 -37.07 14.11
CA VAL A 22 17.43 -35.68 14.15
C VAL A 22 17.12 -35.21 12.73
N GLY A 23 15.83 -34.99 12.48
CA GLY A 23 15.33 -34.33 11.28
C GLY A 23 15.47 -32.81 11.37
N ASN A 24 14.90 -32.10 10.40
CA ASN A 24 14.91 -30.63 10.42
C ASN A 24 13.88 -30.08 11.44
N ASP A 25 12.80 -30.83 11.66
CA ASP A 25 11.58 -30.50 12.38
C ASP A 25 11.08 -31.61 13.33
N TYR A 26 11.78 -32.76 13.40
CA TYR A 26 11.49 -33.85 14.34
C TYR A 26 12.76 -34.44 14.96
N VAL A 27 12.59 -35.11 16.10
CA VAL A 27 13.58 -35.96 16.76
C VAL A 27 12.99 -37.35 16.92
N GLU A 28 13.70 -38.38 16.47
CA GLU A 28 13.29 -39.78 16.56
C GLU A 28 14.06 -40.47 17.68
N LEU A 29 13.34 -41.19 18.53
CA LEU A 29 13.85 -41.74 19.80
C LEU A 29 13.53 -43.23 19.90
N ASP A 30 14.55 -44.04 20.20
CA ASP A 30 14.45 -45.49 20.32
C ASP A 30 14.46 -45.95 21.77
N PHE A 31 13.58 -46.90 22.07
CA PHE A 31 13.51 -47.64 23.34
C PHE A 31 14.04 -49.06 23.13
N LYS A 32 14.97 -49.52 23.97
CA LYS A 32 15.56 -50.87 23.85
C LYS A 32 14.78 -51.98 24.55
N ASN A 33 13.92 -51.62 25.50
CA ASN A 33 13.21 -52.53 26.41
C ASN A 33 11.70 -52.23 26.45
N LYS A 34 10.93 -53.09 27.15
CA LYS A 34 9.52 -52.80 27.49
C LYS A 34 9.44 -51.55 28.37
N LEU A 35 8.61 -50.59 27.98
CA LEU A 35 8.30 -49.37 28.75
C LEU A 35 7.84 -49.68 30.19
N ASP A 36 8.73 -49.55 31.19
CA ASP A 36 8.33 -49.48 32.60
C ASP A 36 7.84 -48.05 32.94
N PRO A 37 6.66 -47.87 33.54
CA PRO A 37 6.13 -46.56 33.93
C PRO A 37 6.93 -45.81 35.01
N LYS A 38 7.94 -46.44 35.63
CA LYS A 38 8.90 -45.78 36.52
C LYS A 38 9.95 -44.96 35.78
N ASN A 39 10.15 -45.21 34.48
CA ASN A 39 11.11 -44.46 33.70
C ASN A 39 10.67 -43.00 33.54
N LYS A 40 11.63 -42.08 33.71
CA LYS A 40 11.43 -40.65 33.52
C LYS A 40 12.61 -40.09 32.76
N TRP A 41 12.31 -39.34 31.70
CA TRP A 41 13.32 -38.67 30.89
C TRP A 41 12.98 -37.19 30.75
N LYS A 42 14.00 -36.37 30.59
CA LYS A 42 13.88 -35.00 30.11
C LYS A 42 14.64 -34.87 28.80
N ILE A 43 13.93 -34.45 27.78
CA ILE A 43 14.48 -34.17 26.46
C ILE A 43 14.60 -32.64 26.36
N SER A 44 15.73 -32.15 25.91
CA SER A 44 15.98 -30.72 25.71
C SER A 44 16.61 -30.50 24.34
N MET A 45 16.15 -29.49 23.61
CA MET A 45 16.64 -29.16 22.27
C MET A 45 16.38 -27.68 21.96
N THR A 46 17.19 -27.10 21.10
CA THR A 46 17.02 -25.75 20.57
C THR A 46 16.19 -25.80 19.28
N VAL A 47 15.10 -25.02 19.26
CA VAL A 47 14.23 -24.87 18.10
C VAL A 47 14.35 -23.44 17.58
N THR A 48 14.90 -23.30 16.37
CA THR A 48 14.91 -22.03 15.63
C THR A 48 13.82 -22.10 14.57
N PRO A 49 12.88 -21.12 14.49
CA PRO A 49 11.95 -21.04 13.38
C PRO A 49 12.68 -20.82 12.05
N LYS A 50 12.03 -21.20 10.95
CA LYS A 50 12.48 -20.75 9.62
C LYS A 50 12.32 -19.23 9.54
N LYS A 51 13.22 -18.56 8.83
CA LYS A 51 13.32 -17.09 8.75
C LYS A 51 11.98 -16.40 8.47
N ASP A 52 11.15 -16.96 7.60
CA ASP A 52 9.89 -16.38 7.14
C ASP A 52 8.65 -17.10 7.74
N TYR A 53 8.83 -17.84 8.85
CA TYR A 53 7.73 -18.54 9.53
C TYR A 53 7.03 -17.62 10.53
N VAL A 54 5.72 -17.49 10.39
CA VAL A 54 4.83 -16.76 11.31
C VAL A 54 3.72 -17.71 11.76
N GLY A 55 3.45 -17.75 13.07
CA GLY A 55 2.47 -18.64 13.70
C GLY A 55 3.02 -19.42 14.91
N SER A 56 2.17 -20.29 15.45
CA SER A 56 2.47 -21.09 16.65
C SER A 56 3.27 -22.36 16.33
N ILE A 57 4.47 -22.46 16.90
CA ILE A 57 5.30 -23.67 16.87
C ILE A 57 4.71 -24.68 17.85
N MET A 58 4.06 -25.72 17.31
CA MET A 58 3.54 -26.84 18.09
C MET A 58 4.59 -27.93 18.27
N ALA A 59 4.98 -28.22 19.50
CA ALA A 59 5.70 -29.46 19.82
C ALA A 59 4.70 -30.60 19.95
N THR A 60 4.96 -31.71 19.24
CA THR A 60 4.13 -32.91 19.29
C THR A 60 4.98 -34.11 19.64
N PHE A 61 4.49 -34.93 20.56
CA PHE A 61 5.08 -36.20 20.95
C PHE A 61 4.07 -37.31 20.65
N ASP A 62 4.40 -38.18 19.70
CA ASP A 62 3.64 -39.38 19.35
C ASP A 62 4.58 -40.55 19.03
N GLY A 63 4.02 -41.76 18.98
CA GLY A 63 4.78 -42.96 18.73
C GLY A 63 3.97 -44.24 18.95
N LYS A 64 4.59 -45.38 18.66
CA LYS A 64 3.95 -46.69 18.85
C LYS A 64 3.78 -46.98 20.35
N GLY A 65 2.53 -47.05 20.82
CA GLY A 65 2.21 -47.32 22.22
C GLY A 65 2.29 -46.09 23.13
N VAL A 66 2.27 -44.89 22.55
CA VAL A 66 2.25 -43.61 23.27
C VAL A 66 1.08 -42.78 22.73
N ASP A 67 0.23 -42.25 23.60
CA ASP A 67 -0.84 -41.34 23.20
C ASP A 67 -0.26 -40.01 22.69
N LYS A 68 -0.81 -39.51 21.59
CA LYS A 68 -0.35 -38.26 20.97
C LYS A 68 -0.61 -37.07 21.91
N ALA A 69 0.47 -36.46 22.38
CA ALA A 69 0.45 -35.21 23.13
C ALA A 69 0.96 -34.06 22.23
N SER A 70 0.37 -32.88 22.36
CA SER A 70 0.80 -31.68 21.61
C SER A 70 0.62 -30.42 22.45
N THR A 71 1.55 -29.48 22.33
CA THR A 71 1.50 -28.18 23.03
C THR A 71 2.13 -27.09 22.17
N ASN A 72 1.62 -25.86 22.28
CA ASN A 72 2.33 -24.70 21.76
C ASN A 72 3.61 -24.50 22.61
N ILE A 73 4.75 -24.24 21.96
CA ILE A 73 6.03 -23.95 22.63
C ILE A 73 6.57 -22.56 22.32
N ALA A 74 6.10 -21.91 21.26
CA ALA A 74 6.46 -20.53 20.91
C ALA A 74 5.50 -19.99 19.84
N ASP A 75 5.08 -18.73 19.98
CA ASP A 75 4.43 -17.99 18.90
C ASP A 75 5.45 -17.10 18.20
N VAL A 76 5.55 -17.22 16.87
CA VAL A 76 6.41 -16.38 16.04
C VAL A 76 5.55 -15.35 15.34
N TYR A 77 5.88 -14.08 15.52
CA TYR A 77 5.08 -12.95 15.06
C TYR A 77 5.79 -12.17 13.96
N ASP A 78 5.00 -11.65 13.03
CA ASP A 78 5.50 -10.71 12.03
C ASP A 78 5.65 -9.30 12.65
N GLY A 79 6.81 -9.10 13.29
CA GLY A 79 7.10 -7.96 14.15
C GLY A 79 7.27 -6.63 13.41
N ILE A 80 7.66 -6.66 12.13
CA ILE A 80 8.10 -5.48 11.37
C ILE A 80 7.49 -5.46 9.97
N ASN A 81 6.59 -4.52 9.71
CA ASN A 81 5.89 -4.38 8.44
C ASN A 81 5.87 -2.93 7.96
N PHE A 82 5.77 -2.71 6.64
CA PHE A 82 5.35 -1.39 6.16
C PHE A 82 3.84 -1.24 6.28
N VAL A 83 3.39 -0.02 6.61
CA VAL A 83 1.96 0.31 6.54
C VAL A 83 1.54 0.33 5.07
N ASN A 84 0.54 -0.49 4.73
CA ASN A 84 0.10 -0.66 3.35
C ASN A 84 -0.35 0.67 2.72
N ARG A 85 0.07 0.91 1.48
CA ARG A 85 -0.20 2.13 0.71
C ARG A 85 -0.18 1.85 -0.79
N VAL A 86 -0.81 2.72 -1.57
CA VAL A 86 -0.70 2.69 -3.04
C VAL A 86 0.69 3.18 -3.46
N PRO A 87 1.39 2.51 -4.38
CA PRO A 87 2.67 2.98 -4.92
C PRO A 87 2.53 4.33 -5.64
N ASP A 88 3.57 5.16 -5.57
CA ASP A 88 3.61 6.39 -6.38
C ASP A 88 3.83 6.11 -7.86
N GLN A 89 3.66 7.12 -8.72
CA GLN A 89 4.06 7.06 -10.12
C GLN A 89 5.24 8.00 -10.32
N ILE A 90 6.38 7.45 -10.75
CA ILE A 90 7.60 8.21 -11.04
C ILE A 90 7.85 8.17 -12.54
N THR A 91 8.16 9.32 -13.12
CA THR A 91 8.45 9.46 -14.55
C THR A 91 9.95 9.41 -14.79
N LEU A 92 10.38 8.66 -15.82
CA LEU A 92 11.78 8.54 -16.20
C LEU A 92 12.40 9.88 -16.61
N GLY A 93 13.66 10.09 -16.24
CA GLY A 93 14.47 11.24 -16.65
C GLY A 93 14.22 12.54 -15.85
N LEU A 94 13.41 12.51 -14.80
CA LEU A 94 13.14 13.67 -13.96
C LEU A 94 13.76 13.53 -12.57
N GLN A 95 14.16 14.68 -12.03
CA GLN A 95 14.83 14.79 -10.74
C GLN A 95 13.85 15.20 -9.63
N ASP A 96 14.20 14.83 -8.40
CA ASP A 96 13.57 15.28 -7.15
C ASP A 96 12.05 15.08 -7.06
N GLN A 97 11.55 14.00 -7.67
CA GLN A 97 10.14 13.66 -7.65
C GLN A 97 9.72 13.24 -6.24
N ALA A 98 8.66 13.85 -5.72
CA ALA A 98 8.15 13.59 -4.38
C ALA A 98 7.53 12.18 -4.28
N ILE A 99 7.98 11.42 -3.30
CA ILE A 99 7.39 10.15 -2.85
C ILE A 99 6.52 10.47 -1.63
N LYS A 100 5.29 9.96 -1.60
CA LYS A 100 4.38 10.15 -0.48
C LYS A 100 4.94 9.51 0.78
N THR A 101 4.63 10.11 1.93
CA THR A 101 4.96 9.57 3.25
C THR A 101 4.58 8.09 3.36
N PHE A 102 5.49 7.29 3.92
CA PHE A 102 5.28 5.89 4.24
C PHE A 102 5.79 5.59 5.65
N SER A 103 5.28 4.53 6.25
CA SER A 103 5.62 4.15 7.63
C SER A 103 6.06 2.71 7.74
N LEU A 104 7.00 2.46 8.65
CA LEU A 104 7.33 1.13 9.16
C LEU A 104 6.65 0.96 10.53
N LEU A 105 5.79 -0.04 10.64
CA LEU A 105 5.11 -0.46 11.85
C LEU A 105 5.91 -1.58 12.53
N GLU A 106 6.30 -1.34 13.77
CA GLU A 106 6.72 -2.35 14.72
C GLU A 106 5.48 -2.81 15.52
N SER A 107 4.94 -3.96 15.14
CA SER A 107 3.73 -4.54 15.74
C SER A 107 4.00 -5.14 17.13
N MET A 108 5.25 -5.55 17.39
CA MET A 108 5.71 -6.26 18.57
C MET A 108 6.95 -5.57 19.14
N PRO A 109 6.98 -5.17 20.43
CA PRO A 109 8.10 -4.40 20.99
C PRO A 109 9.44 -5.12 20.87
N GLY A 110 10.49 -4.37 20.52
CA GLY A 110 11.85 -4.90 20.38
C GLY A 110 12.08 -5.78 19.14
N SER A 111 11.13 -5.84 18.20
CA SER A 111 11.32 -6.55 16.93
C SER A 111 12.32 -5.81 16.03
N LEU A 112 12.45 -4.49 16.16
CA LEU A 112 13.53 -3.72 15.54
C LEU A 112 14.64 -3.49 16.56
N ALA A 113 15.55 -4.47 16.64
CA ALA A 113 16.71 -4.44 17.53
C ALA A 113 17.57 -3.18 17.35
N LYS A 114 18.30 -2.78 18.39
CA LYS A 114 19.27 -1.68 18.30
C LYS A 114 20.32 -1.97 17.22
N GLY A 115 20.48 -1.06 16.25
CA GLY A 115 21.40 -1.26 15.14
C GLY A 115 21.25 -0.23 14.03
N ASP A 116 22.04 -0.40 12.97
CA ASP A 116 21.97 0.40 11.75
C ASP A 116 21.23 -0.38 10.65
N TYR A 117 20.36 0.32 9.95
CA TYR A 117 19.45 -0.23 8.95
C TYR A 117 19.56 0.55 7.64
N THR A 118 19.27 -0.14 6.54
CA THR A 118 19.20 0.45 5.20
C THR A 118 17.86 0.13 4.56
N LEU A 119 17.23 1.16 4.02
CA LEU A 119 16.15 1.06 3.05
C LEU A 119 16.77 1.18 1.65
N ARG A 120 16.73 0.10 0.88
CA ARG A 120 17.27 0.04 -0.50
C ARG A 120 16.18 -0.22 -1.52
N VAL A 121 16.40 0.17 -2.77
CA VAL A 121 15.44 -0.03 -3.85
C VAL A 121 15.72 -1.31 -4.65
N ASN A 122 14.67 -2.06 -4.98
CA ASN A 122 14.69 -3.29 -5.77
C ASN A 122 13.64 -3.20 -6.93
N PRO A 123 14.01 -3.33 -8.22
CA PRO A 123 15.34 -3.65 -8.75
C PRO A 123 16.37 -2.54 -8.48
N ALA A 124 17.55 -2.96 -8.03
CA ALA A 124 18.67 -2.05 -7.83
C ALA A 124 19.08 -1.45 -9.18
N TYR A 125 19.16 -0.12 -9.25
CA TYR A 125 19.38 0.59 -10.51
C TYR A 125 20.35 1.77 -10.33
N LYS A 126 21.44 1.77 -11.09
CA LYS A 126 22.55 2.75 -10.95
C LYS A 126 22.13 4.19 -11.26
N GLY A 127 21.10 4.38 -12.09
CA GLY A 127 20.53 5.68 -12.43
C GLY A 127 19.41 6.14 -11.50
N PHE A 128 19.17 5.43 -10.39
CA PHE A 128 18.24 5.83 -9.34
C PHE A 128 18.99 6.45 -8.14
N SER A 129 18.39 7.47 -7.51
CA SER A 129 18.85 8.01 -6.23
C SER A 129 17.74 8.71 -5.48
N PHE A 130 17.67 8.50 -4.17
CA PHE A 130 17.01 9.44 -3.27
C PHE A 130 17.82 10.73 -3.17
N THR A 131 17.15 11.86 -2.95
CA THR A 131 17.78 13.18 -2.78
C THR A 131 17.43 13.86 -1.47
N SER A 132 16.23 13.60 -0.94
CA SER A 132 15.85 14.00 0.41
C SER A 132 14.97 12.92 1.05
N ALA A 133 14.96 12.92 2.38
CA ALA A 133 14.10 12.12 3.24
C ALA A 133 14.14 12.72 4.65
N LYS A 134 13.15 12.41 5.47
CA LYS A 134 13.11 12.68 6.90
C LYS A 134 12.56 11.45 7.61
N VAL A 135 13.24 10.98 8.65
CA VAL A 135 12.78 9.89 9.52
C VAL A 135 12.37 10.45 10.87
N LEU A 136 11.29 9.93 11.45
CA LEU A 136 10.84 10.28 12.79
C LEU A 136 10.07 9.11 13.43
N ALA A 137 10.21 8.93 14.74
CA ALA A 137 9.28 8.11 15.50
C ALA A 137 7.95 8.87 15.60
N LYS A 138 6.88 8.26 15.09
CA LYS A 138 5.55 8.86 14.99
C LYS A 138 4.66 8.41 16.14
N THR A 139 4.72 7.13 16.49
CA THR A 139 4.00 6.54 17.63
C THR A 139 4.88 5.54 18.37
N GLY A 140 4.50 5.19 19.59
CA GLY A 140 5.27 4.28 20.45
C GLY A 140 6.45 4.96 21.13
N ASN A 141 7.58 4.24 21.27
CA ASN A 141 8.78 4.76 21.94
C ASN A 141 10.11 4.29 21.33
N ILE A 142 10.11 3.82 20.08
CA ILE A 142 11.34 3.52 19.34
C ILE A 142 12.18 4.80 19.15
N ASP A 143 13.47 4.77 19.50
CA ASP A 143 14.38 5.91 19.26
C ASP A 143 15.11 5.72 17.93
N VAL A 144 14.71 6.48 16.91
CA VAL A 144 15.38 6.53 15.61
C VAL A 144 16.20 7.81 15.47
N LYS A 145 17.48 7.65 15.12
CA LYS A 145 18.41 8.78 14.97
C LYS A 145 19.47 8.50 13.91
N SER A 146 19.95 9.59 13.31
CA SER A 146 20.79 9.61 12.12
C SER A 146 19.98 9.21 10.90
N LEU A 147 19.99 10.09 9.90
CA LEU A 147 19.48 9.81 8.57
C LEU A 147 20.57 10.25 7.59
N SER A 148 21.03 9.33 6.76
CA SER A 148 21.89 9.65 5.63
C SER A 148 21.34 9.03 4.37
N ILE A 149 21.58 9.69 3.24
CA ILE A 149 21.25 9.19 1.92
C ILE A 149 22.56 8.86 1.23
N ASP A 150 22.64 7.65 0.70
CA ASP A 150 23.76 7.14 -0.07
C ASP A 150 23.19 6.64 -1.41
N LYS A 151 22.94 7.60 -2.30
CA LYS A 151 22.29 7.44 -3.60
C LYS A 151 20.96 6.68 -3.50
N ASP A 152 20.96 5.40 -3.83
CA ASP A 152 19.82 4.48 -3.87
C ASP A 152 19.39 3.97 -2.48
N ASN A 153 20.09 4.40 -1.42
CA ASN A 153 19.89 3.92 -0.06
C ASN A 153 19.53 5.05 0.91
N ILE A 154 18.48 4.86 1.72
CA ILE A 154 18.19 5.68 2.92
C ILE A 154 18.66 4.88 4.14
N LYS A 155 19.61 5.41 4.90
CA LYS A 155 20.23 4.75 6.05
C LYS A 155 19.82 5.42 7.36
N PHE A 156 19.43 4.64 8.36
CA PHE A 156 19.05 5.14 9.69
C PHE A 156 19.48 4.18 10.81
N SER A 157 19.59 4.68 12.05
CA SER A 157 19.82 3.81 13.21
C SER A 157 18.61 3.76 14.14
N VAL A 158 18.38 2.59 14.74
CA VAL A 158 17.63 2.46 15.99
C VAL A 158 18.63 2.54 17.14
N LYS A 159 18.43 3.48 18.07
CA LYS A 159 19.34 3.74 19.20
C LYS A 159 18.97 2.96 20.46
N SER A 160 17.69 2.67 20.64
CA SER A 160 17.15 1.74 21.64
C SER A 160 15.93 1.01 21.10
N GLU A 161 15.81 -0.26 21.45
CA GLU A 161 14.59 -1.06 21.25
C GLU A 161 13.39 -0.40 21.93
N SER A 162 12.21 -0.58 21.32
CA SER A 162 10.96 -0.13 21.91
C SER A 162 10.50 -1.05 23.04
N THR A 163 9.62 -0.55 23.90
CA THR A 163 8.94 -1.32 24.96
C THR A 163 7.42 -1.35 24.79
N ARG A 164 6.94 -0.84 23.66
CA ARG A 164 5.55 -0.88 23.18
C ARG A 164 5.54 -0.81 21.64
N PRO A 165 4.49 -1.30 20.96
CA PRO A 165 4.36 -1.17 19.51
C PRO A 165 4.58 0.28 19.06
N SER A 166 5.30 0.45 17.97
CA SER A 166 5.85 1.74 17.53
C SER A 166 5.73 1.92 16.01
N GLU A 167 5.68 3.16 15.53
CA GLU A 167 5.64 3.48 14.10
C GLU A 167 6.75 4.48 13.77
N ILE A 168 7.59 4.15 12.79
CA ILE A 168 8.60 5.04 12.21
C ILE A 168 8.04 5.58 10.90
N GLU A 169 7.96 6.90 10.78
CA GLU A 169 7.49 7.59 9.57
C GLU A 169 8.66 8.13 8.75
N PHE A 170 8.58 7.93 7.44
CA PHE A 170 9.47 8.47 6.43
C PHE A 170 8.70 9.49 5.59
N SER A 171 9.04 10.76 5.75
CA SER A 171 8.38 11.92 5.12
C SER A 171 9.38 12.75 4.32
N ASN A 172 8.89 13.71 3.52
CA ASN A 172 9.71 14.55 2.63
C ASN A 172 10.70 13.72 1.78
N VAL A 173 10.27 12.56 1.29
CA VAL A 173 11.12 11.70 0.49
C VAL A 173 11.07 12.19 -0.96
N THR A 174 12.22 12.44 -1.57
CA THR A 174 12.34 12.73 -3.00
C THR A 174 13.28 11.73 -3.66
N ALA A 175 12.96 11.36 -4.89
CA ALA A 175 13.79 10.46 -5.68
C ALA A 175 13.91 10.93 -7.14
N SER A 176 15.05 10.58 -7.73
CA SER A 176 15.38 10.78 -9.13
C SER A 176 15.61 9.44 -9.78
N ILE A 177 15.13 9.27 -11.00
CA ILE A 177 15.50 8.15 -11.88
C ILE A 177 15.79 8.69 -13.27
N ASP A 178 16.90 8.27 -13.87
CA ASP A 178 17.28 8.73 -15.20
C ASP A 178 16.34 8.18 -16.31
N ARG A 179 16.65 8.48 -17.58
CA ARG A 179 15.78 8.12 -18.72
C ARG A 179 15.83 6.64 -19.13
N PHE A 180 16.68 5.83 -18.50
CA PHE A 180 16.97 4.43 -18.85
C PHE A 180 16.59 3.46 -17.73
N GLY A 181 15.83 3.91 -16.74
CA GLY A 181 15.25 3.05 -15.70
C GLY A 181 14.37 1.95 -16.28
N TYR A 182 14.22 0.86 -15.54
CA TYR A 182 13.42 -0.29 -15.93
C TYR A 182 11.92 0.02 -15.83
N ASP A 183 11.14 -0.67 -16.66
CA ASP A 183 9.68 -0.62 -16.62
C ASP A 183 9.15 -1.41 -15.41
N GLY A 184 8.05 -0.94 -14.80
CA GLY A 184 7.35 -1.65 -13.73
C GLY A 184 7.61 -1.14 -12.31
N THR A 185 7.43 -2.02 -11.32
CA THR A 185 7.39 -1.68 -9.89
C THR A 185 8.75 -1.72 -9.23
N TYR A 186 9.11 -0.63 -8.58
CA TYR A 186 10.26 -0.51 -7.70
C TYR A 186 9.80 -0.64 -6.24
N LYS A 187 10.29 -1.67 -5.57
CA LYS A 187 10.09 -1.94 -4.15
C LYS A 187 11.12 -1.21 -3.31
N LEU A 188 10.75 -0.89 -2.07
CA LEU A 188 11.67 -0.57 -0.99
C LEU A 188 11.86 -1.82 -0.12
N GLU A 189 13.09 -2.12 0.24
CA GLU A 189 13.45 -3.23 1.14
C GLU A 189 14.17 -2.69 2.37
N LEU A 190 13.73 -3.08 3.55
CA LEU A 190 14.44 -2.86 4.81
C LEU A 190 15.41 -4.01 5.06
N VAL A 191 16.68 -3.71 5.31
CA VAL A 191 17.71 -4.68 5.73
C VAL A 191 18.46 -4.18 6.97
N ASN A 192 18.97 -5.12 7.78
CA ASN A 192 19.93 -4.80 8.84
C ASN A 192 21.34 -4.70 8.22
N ASN A 193 22.15 -3.72 8.63
CA ASN A 193 23.48 -3.55 8.04
C ASN A 193 24.47 -4.66 8.42
N ASN A 194 24.18 -5.46 9.45
CA ASN A 194 24.95 -6.65 9.83
C ASN A 194 24.57 -7.90 8.99
N ASP A 195 23.40 -7.92 8.35
CA ASP A 195 22.98 -8.95 7.39
C ASP A 195 22.15 -8.33 6.26
N THR A 196 22.85 -7.77 5.28
CA THR A 196 22.24 -7.12 4.11
C THR A 196 21.64 -8.10 3.10
N ASN A 197 21.83 -9.41 3.28
CA ASN A 197 21.16 -10.43 2.46
C ASN A 197 19.74 -10.71 2.97
N SER A 198 19.43 -10.34 4.22
CA SER A 198 18.12 -10.53 4.83
C SER A 198 17.24 -9.29 4.75
N VAL A 199 16.29 -9.33 3.80
CA VAL A 199 15.13 -8.43 3.81
C VAL A 199 14.28 -8.74 5.04
N ILE A 200 14.00 -7.70 5.83
CA ILE A 200 13.15 -7.72 7.03
C ILE A 200 11.71 -7.43 6.65
N ALA A 201 11.50 -6.39 5.83
CA ALA A 201 10.20 -5.97 5.33
C ALA A 201 10.36 -5.37 3.93
N SER A 202 9.31 -5.39 3.12
CA SER A 202 9.29 -4.75 1.80
C SER A 202 7.94 -4.13 1.47
N ILE A 203 7.94 -3.09 0.65
CA ILE A 203 6.74 -2.44 0.10
C ILE A 203 6.97 -1.96 -1.32
N ASP A 204 5.93 -2.02 -2.15
CA ASP A 204 5.93 -1.41 -3.49
C ASP A 204 5.94 0.12 -3.34
N LEU A 205 7.06 0.76 -3.68
CA LEU A 205 7.29 2.19 -3.40
C LEU A 205 6.73 3.07 -4.50
N PHE A 206 7.09 2.77 -5.75
CA PHE A 206 6.62 3.47 -6.93
C PHE A 206 6.63 2.56 -8.16
N ASN A 207 5.82 2.90 -9.16
CA ASN A 207 5.92 2.32 -10.50
C ASN A 207 6.52 3.33 -11.48
N VAL A 208 7.17 2.79 -12.49
CA VAL A 208 7.76 3.49 -13.63
C VAL A 208 7.12 2.92 -14.90
N ASN A 209 6.83 3.80 -15.87
CA ASN A 209 6.38 3.40 -17.20
C ASN A 209 7.41 3.86 -18.24
N ALA A 210 8.14 2.92 -18.83
CA ALA A 210 9.19 3.18 -19.83
C ALA A 210 8.64 3.38 -21.25
N ALA A 211 7.40 2.96 -21.50
CA ALA A 211 6.77 2.97 -22.81
C ALA A 211 6.11 4.32 -23.18
N THR A 212 6.89 5.41 -23.27
CA THR A 212 6.71 6.54 -24.23
C THR A 212 7.75 7.66 -24.03
N PRO A 213 8.19 8.35 -25.10
CA PRO A 213 9.01 9.54 -24.96
C PRO A 213 8.17 10.76 -24.50
N VAL A 214 8.67 11.44 -23.47
CA VAL A 214 8.34 12.82 -23.05
C VAL A 214 6.87 13.25 -23.21
N THR A 215 6.12 13.17 -22.12
CA THR A 215 5.31 14.33 -21.70
C THR A 215 5.85 14.84 -20.37
N THR A 216 6.04 16.15 -20.28
CA THR A 216 6.54 16.89 -19.11
C THR A 216 5.88 16.44 -17.80
N PRO A 217 6.58 16.47 -16.65
CA PRO A 217 5.91 16.50 -15.35
C PRO A 217 5.06 17.75 -15.24
N THR A 218 3.82 17.63 -15.69
CA THR A 218 2.78 18.28 -14.92
C THR A 218 2.69 17.46 -13.64
N ASN A 219 3.02 18.11 -12.51
CA ASN A 219 2.25 17.86 -11.29
C ASN A 219 0.79 17.69 -11.74
N ASN A 220 0.11 16.64 -11.33
CA ASN A 220 -1.30 16.44 -11.70
C ASN A 220 -2.20 17.42 -10.91
N THR A 221 -1.86 18.71 -10.96
CA THR A 221 -2.81 19.82 -11.00
C THR A 221 -3.73 19.53 -12.18
N LEU A 222 -4.86 18.92 -11.89
CA LEU A 222 -5.97 18.89 -12.83
C LEU A 222 -6.32 20.37 -13.13
N ASP A 223 -6.38 20.77 -14.39
CA ASP A 223 -6.82 22.12 -14.77
C ASP A 223 -7.74 21.99 -15.99
N ILE A 224 -9.03 21.78 -15.72
CA ILE A 224 -10.04 21.68 -16.76
C ILE A 224 -10.83 22.99 -16.80
N LYS A 225 -10.94 23.63 -17.97
CA LYS A 225 -11.65 24.90 -18.13
C LYS A 225 -12.72 24.82 -19.20
N PHE A 226 -13.97 25.07 -18.81
CA PHE A 226 -15.15 25.09 -19.67
C PHE A 226 -15.73 26.51 -19.74
N VAL A 227 -15.96 27.02 -20.95
CA VAL A 227 -16.56 28.36 -21.15
C VAL A 227 -18.05 28.21 -21.52
N ILE A 228 -18.94 28.90 -20.81
CA ILE A 228 -20.38 28.89 -21.11
C ILE A 228 -20.64 29.37 -22.55
N GLY A 229 -21.46 28.61 -23.30
CA GLY A 229 -21.78 28.91 -24.69
C GLY A 229 -20.68 28.53 -25.70
N SER A 230 -19.50 28.12 -25.24
CA SER A 230 -18.43 27.59 -26.10
C SER A 230 -18.53 26.06 -26.22
N LYS A 231 -18.24 25.53 -27.41
CA LYS A 231 -17.94 24.09 -27.57
C LYS A 231 -16.49 23.77 -27.24
N ASN A 232 -15.59 24.74 -27.32
CA ASN A 232 -14.18 24.54 -27.01
C ASN A 232 -13.95 24.65 -25.49
N TYR A 233 -13.19 23.70 -24.95
CA TYR A 233 -12.77 23.63 -23.55
C TYR A 233 -11.31 23.16 -23.49
N THR A 234 -10.66 23.26 -22.34
CA THR A 234 -9.29 22.74 -22.17
C THR A 234 -9.19 21.74 -21.02
N VAL A 235 -8.32 20.74 -21.18
CA VAL A 235 -7.91 19.80 -20.12
C VAL A 235 -6.39 19.89 -20.02
N ASN A 236 -5.86 20.34 -18.90
CA ASN A 236 -4.42 20.53 -18.68
C ASN A 236 -3.75 21.34 -19.81
N LYS A 237 -4.43 22.39 -20.29
CA LYS A 237 -4.09 23.25 -21.44
C LYS A 237 -4.24 22.62 -22.85
N GLU A 238 -4.53 21.32 -22.97
CA GLU A 238 -4.90 20.69 -24.25
C GLU A 238 -6.32 21.13 -24.66
N ALA A 239 -6.50 21.62 -25.89
CA ALA A 239 -7.81 22.02 -26.39
C ALA A 239 -8.65 20.82 -26.84
N LYS A 240 -9.92 20.78 -26.39
CA LYS A 240 -10.91 19.74 -26.73
C LYS A 240 -12.24 20.39 -27.10
N THR A 241 -13.10 19.61 -27.76
CA THR A 241 -14.38 20.09 -28.29
C THR A 241 -15.54 19.26 -27.77
N LEU A 242 -16.63 19.93 -27.42
CA LEU A 242 -17.89 19.36 -26.96
C LEU A 242 -18.88 19.24 -28.12
N ASP A 243 -19.71 18.19 -28.10
CA ASP A 243 -20.86 18.08 -29.00
C ASP A 243 -21.82 19.27 -28.85
N VAL A 244 -22.08 19.68 -27.61
CA VAL A 244 -23.03 20.73 -27.21
C VAL A 244 -22.37 21.59 -26.12
N ALA A 245 -22.53 22.91 -26.24
CA ALA A 245 -21.91 23.87 -25.30
C ALA A 245 -22.54 23.81 -23.89
N PRO A 246 -21.76 24.09 -22.82
CA PRO A 246 -22.29 24.25 -21.47
C PRO A 246 -23.18 25.49 -21.38
N TYR A 247 -24.16 25.47 -20.48
CA TYR A 247 -25.07 26.60 -20.26
C TYR A 247 -25.37 26.78 -18.77
N ILE A 248 -25.95 27.93 -18.44
CA ILE A 248 -26.47 28.21 -17.09
C ILE A 248 -27.99 27.95 -17.13
N ALA A 249 -28.46 27.01 -16.31
CA ALA A 249 -29.87 26.68 -16.17
C ALA A 249 -30.61 27.69 -15.28
N LYS A 250 -31.96 27.65 -15.33
CA LYS A 250 -32.82 28.41 -14.40
C LYS A 250 -32.45 28.01 -12.96
N GLY A 251 -32.18 29.01 -12.11
CA GLY A 251 -31.59 28.79 -10.78
C GLY A 251 -30.07 29.02 -10.71
N ASN A 252 -29.47 29.60 -11.75
CA ASN A 252 -28.07 30.02 -11.81
C ASN A 252 -27.05 28.88 -11.59
N ARG A 253 -27.36 27.69 -12.12
CA ARG A 253 -26.49 26.51 -12.04
C ARG A 253 -25.88 26.17 -13.39
N THR A 254 -24.57 25.98 -13.40
CA THR A 254 -23.82 25.63 -14.59
C THR A 254 -23.96 24.15 -14.91
N MET A 255 -24.52 23.88 -16.09
CA MET A 255 -24.84 22.55 -16.60
C MET A 255 -23.86 22.17 -17.70
N LEU A 256 -23.18 21.03 -17.54
CA LEU A 256 -22.20 20.49 -18.49
C LEU A 256 -22.61 19.12 -19.03
N PRO A 257 -22.23 18.75 -20.27
CA PRO A 257 -22.47 17.42 -20.81
C PRO A 257 -21.75 16.34 -19.97
N VAL A 258 -22.48 15.32 -19.52
CA VAL A 258 -21.95 14.31 -18.60
C VAL A 258 -20.69 13.61 -19.12
N ARG A 259 -20.64 13.29 -20.42
CA ARG A 259 -19.52 12.60 -21.04
C ARG A 259 -18.22 13.40 -20.94
N ALA A 260 -18.29 14.71 -21.17
CA ALA A 260 -17.11 15.58 -21.10
C ALA A 260 -16.56 15.71 -19.67
N ILE A 261 -17.44 15.75 -18.66
CA ILE A 261 -17.02 15.68 -17.26
C ILE A 261 -16.32 14.34 -17.01
N ALA A 262 -16.97 13.23 -17.36
CA ALA A 262 -16.46 11.89 -17.08
C ALA A 262 -15.12 11.59 -17.77
N GLU A 263 -14.98 11.90 -19.06
CA GLU A 263 -13.73 11.74 -19.81
C GLU A 263 -12.60 12.58 -19.20
N SER A 264 -12.88 13.84 -18.85
CA SER A 264 -11.88 14.73 -18.24
C SER A 264 -11.47 14.29 -16.83
N LEU A 265 -12.35 13.59 -16.11
CA LEU A 265 -12.12 13.07 -14.75
C LEU A 265 -11.71 11.58 -14.72
N LYS A 266 -11.43 10.95 -15.87
CA LYS A 266 -11.10 9.52 -16.01
C LYS A 266 -12.16 8.61 -15.37
N MET A 267 -13.40 8.81 -15.80
CA MET A 267 -14.57 8.03 -15.42
C MET A 267 -15.28 7.44 -16.65
N ASN A 268 -15.74 6.20 -16.51
CA ASN A 268 -16.65 5.55 -17.44
C ASN A 268 -18.08 6.04 -17.21
N VAL A 269 -18.86 6.15 -18.29
CA VAL A 269 -20.29 6.50 -18.25
C VAL A 269 -21.11 5.33 -18.78
N ALA A 270 -22.01 4.80 -17.95
CA ALA A 270 -23.06 3.88 -18.36
C ALA A 270 -24.42 4.59 -18.30
N TRP A 271 -25.27 4.35 -19.29
CA TRP A 271 -26.62 4.87 -19.39
C TRP A 271 -27.62 3.71 -19.41
N ASN A 272 -28.64 3.77 -18.57
CA ASN A 272 -29.74 2.83 -18.55
C ASN A 272 -31.03 3.57 -18.96
N GLU A 273 -31.55 3.20 -20.12
CA GLU A 273 -32.71 3.82 -20.75
C GLU A 273 -34.03 3.53 -20.02
N ALA A 274 -34.16 2.35 -19.39
CA ALA A 274 -35.38 1.93 -18.70
C ALA A 274 -35.55 2.68 -17.38
N ASP A 275 -34.49 2.72 -16.57
CA ASP A 275 -34.50 3.38 -15.26
C ASP A 275 -34.19 4.89 -15.35
N LYS A 276 -33.84 5.37 -16.56
CA LYS A 276 -33.34 6.74 -16.83
C LYS A 276 -32.16 7.12 -15.92
N THR A 277 -31.29 6.16 -15.64
CA THR A 277 -30.13 6.33 -14.74
C THR A 277 -28.81 6.48 -15.48
N ILE A 278 -27.99 7.41 -14.97
CA ILE A 278 -26.59 7.56 -15.34
C ILE A 278 -25.76 6.94 -14.23
N THR A 279 -24.88 6.01 -14.57
CA THR A 279 -23.84 5.52 -13.66
C THR A 279 -22.49 6.03 -14.14
N LEU A 280 -21.77 6.73 -13.26
CA LEU A 280 -20.38 7.11 -13.43
C LEU A 280 -19.52 6.19 -12.57
N THR A 281 -18.39 5.72 -13.08
CA THR A 281 -17.45 4.90 -12.30
C THR A 281 -16.02 5.26 -12.70
N LYS A 282 -15.16 5.56 -11.74
CA LYS A 282 -13.74 5.80 -12.05
C LYS A 282 -13.10 4.57 -12.69
N THR A 283 -12.13 4.77 -13.57
CA THR A 283 -11.43 3.67 -14.27
C THR A 283 -10.71 2.71 -13.31
N ASP A 284 -10.34 3.17 -12.12
CA ASP A 284 -9.75 2.36 -11.03
C ASP A 284 -10.80 1.70 -10.09
N ASN A 285 -12.09 1.84 -10.39
CA ASN A 285 -13.23 1.43 -9.55
C ASN A 285 -13.30 2.04 -8.13
N SER A 286 -12.48 3.05 -7.81
CA SER A 286 -12.43 3.66 -6.47
C SER A 286 -13.65 4.51 -6.09
N LYS A 287 -14.47 4.90 -7.07
CA LYS A 287 -15.69 5.71 -6.89
C LYS A 287 -16.78 5.35 -7.88
N LYS A 288 -18.02 5.24 -7.39
CA LYS A 288 -19.24 5.03 -8.18
C LYS A 288 -20.28 6.10 -7.84
N ILE A 289 -20.82 6.78 -8.86
CA ILE A 289 -21.89 7.77 -8.72
C ILE A 289 -23.08 7.31 -9.55
N ILE A 290 -24.29 7.36 -8.98
CA ILE A 290 -25.54 7.05 -9.67
C ILE A 290 -26.46 8.27 -9.62
N LEU A 291 -27.02 8.64 -10.76
CA LEU A 291 -27.87 9.80 -10.98
C LEU A 291 -29.13 9.36 -11.75
N THR A 292 -30.25 10.07 -11.57
CA THR A 292 -31.50 9.79 -12.29
C THR A 292 -32.00 11.07 -12.95
N LEU A 293 -32.44 11.00 -14.21
CA LEU A 293 -33.02 12.17 -14.89
C LEU A 293 -34.21 12.75 -14.12
N GLY A 294 -34.28 14.08 -14.03
CA GLY A 294 -35.34 14.79 -13.29
C GLY A 294 -35.25 14.68 -11.76
N SER A 295 -34.40 13.80 -11.22
CA SER A 295 -34.24 13.63 -9.77
C SER A 295 -33.17 14.55 -9.21
N LYS A 296 -33.45 15.14 -8.04
CA LYS A 296 -32.42 15.80 -7.20
C LYS A 296 -31.69 14.82 -6.27
N ALA A 297 -31.93 13.51 -6.36
CA ALA A 297 -31.15 12.52 -5.63
C ALA A 297 -29.99 12.00 -6.50
N MET A 298 -28.78 12.11 -5.95
CA MET A 298 -27.57 11.43 -6.40
C MET A 298 -27.20 10.38 -5.35
N PHE A 299 -26.56 9.29 -5.76
CA PHE A 299 -25.92 8.34 -4.85
C PHE A 299 -24.42 8.27 -5.12
N VAL A 300 -23.60 8.40 -4.08
CA VAL A 300 -22.13 8.29 -4.15
C VAL A 300 -21.73 7.10 -3.27
N ASP A 301 -21.18 6.05 -3.88
CA ASP A 301 -20.84 4.76 -3.24
C ASP A 301 -21.99 4.13 -2.41
N GLY A 302 -23.25 4.50 -2.71
CA GLY A 302 -24.46 4.07 -2.02
C GLY A 302 -25.09 5.12 -1.09
N GLU A 303 -24.35 6.16 -0.70
CA GLU A 303 -24.86 7.24 0.15
C GLU A 303 -25.61 8.30 -0.65
N LYS A 304 -26.77 8.75 -0.15
CA LYS A 304 -27.64 9.72 -0.83
C LYS A 304 -27.16 11.15 -0.64
N VAL A 305 -26.90 11.85 -1.73
CA VAL A 305 -26.55 13.28 -1.81
C VAL A 305 -27.64 14.04 -2.56
N THR A 306 -28.04 15.20 -2.04
CA THR A 306 -29.04 16.06 -2.70
C THR A 306 -28.37 17.03 -3.68
N LEU A 307 -28.83 17.02 -4.93
CA LEU A 307 -28.42 17.95 -5.97
C LEU A 307 -29.18 19.27 -5.90
N ASP A 308 -28.51 20.35 -6.28
CA ASP A 308 -29.10 21.68 -6.38
C ASP A 308 -30.01 21.81 -7.60
N SER A 309 -29.62 21.19 -8.71
CA SER A 309 -30.42 21.03 -9.94
C SER A 309 -30.45 19.56 -10.35
N ALA A 310 -31.57 19.11 -10.92
CA ALA A 310 -31.66 17.75 -11.43
C ALA A 310 -30.86 17.58 -12.74
N PRO A 311 -30.42 16.35 -13.07
CA PRO A 311 -29.98 15.99 -14.42
C PRO A 311 -31.10 16.18 -15.43
N GLU A 312 -30.79 16.78 -16.58
CA GLU A 312 -31.75 17.03 -17.66
C GLU A 312 -31.18 16.60 -19.02
N ILE A 313 -32.04 16.26 -19.99
CA ILE A 313 -31.64 16.07 -21.38
C ILE A 313 -31.89 17.37 -22.14
N LYS A 314 -30.88 17.83 -22.87
CA LYS A 314 -30.96 18.95 -23.80
C LYS A 314 -30.13 18.64 -25.04
N ASP A 315 -30.62 18.97 -26.22
CA ASP A 315 -29.91 18.78 -27.50
C ASP A 315 -29.37 17.33 -27.69
N SER A 316 -30.17 16.34 -27.26
CA SER A 316 -29.81 14.91 -27.24
C SER A 316 -28.53 14.57 -26.44
N ARG A 317 -28.24 15.34 -25.38
CA ARG A 317 -27.17 15.06 -24.40
C ARG A 317 -27.71 15.22 -22.98
N THR A 318 -27.22 14.40 -22.06
CA THR A 318 -27.51 14.52 -20.63
C THR A 318 -26.57 15.55 -20.01
N PHE A 319 -27.15 16.52 -19.32
CA PHE A 319 -26.47 17.60 -18.62
C PHE A 319 -26.56 17.44 -17.11
N LEU A 320 -25.48 17.80 -16.41
CA LEU A 320 -25.36 17.68 -14.95
C LEU A 320 -24.85 18.98 -14.31
N PRO A 321 -25.23 19.27 -13.04
CA PRO A 321 -24.62 20.34 -12.25
C PRO A 321 -23.17 19.97 -11.92
N VAL A 322 -22.21 20.59 -12.59
CA VAL A 322 -20.79 20.17 -12.56
C VAL A 322 -20.17 20.15 -11.16
N ALA A 323 -20.48 21.14 -10.32
CA ALA A 323 -19.86 21.31 -9.00
C ALA A 323 -20.09 20.10 -8.07
N GLN A 324 -21.29 19.53 -8.10
CA GLN A 324 -21.64 18.45 -7.17
C GLN A 324 -21.04 17.11 -7.60
N ILE A 325 -20.83 16.90 -8.90
CA ILE A 325 -20.09 15.74 -9.43
C ILE A 325 -18.60 15.85 -9.12
N ALA A 326 -18.01 17.04 -9.31
CA ALA A 326 -16.60 17.31 -9.01
C ALA A 326 -16.30 17.12 -7.51
N ASN A 327 -17.11 17.71 -6.63
CA ASN A 327 -17.01 17.53 -5.18
C ASN A 327 -17.10 16.05 -4.78
N ALA A 328 -18.01 15.28 -5.38
CA ALA A 328 -18.18 13.84 -5.09
C ALA A 328 -16.97 12.97 -5.46
N VAL A 329 -16.05 13.46 -6.32
CA VAL A 329 -14.78 12.79 -6.65
C VAL A 329 -13.54 13.53 -6.09
N GLY A 330 -13.75 14.51 -5.22
CA GLY A 330 -12.70 15.30 -4.58
C GLY A 330 -11.93 16.18 -5.57
N VAL A 331 -12.66 16.93 -6.41
CA VAL A 331 -12.14 17.92 -7.36
C VAL A 331 -12.80 19.26 -7.03
N ASP A 332 -11.99 20.29 -6.82
CA ASP A 332 -12.44 21.65 -6.53
C ASP A 332 -13.02 22.33 -7.77
N THR A 333 -13.99 23.23 -7.56
CA THR A 333 -14.61 23.99 -8.66
C THR A 333 -14.52 25.49 -8.47
N GLY A 334 -13.94 26.19 -9.45
CA GLY A 334 -13.93 27.65 -9.57
C GLY A 334 -14.93 28.17 -10.61
N TRP A 335 -15.37 29.41 -10.44
CA TRP A 335 -16.21 30.13 -11.39
C TRP A 335 -15.68 31.56 -11.60
N ASP A 336 -15.43 31.91 -12.86
CA ASP A 336 -15.14 33.28 -13.29
C ASP A 336 -16.37 33.85 -14.01
N ALA A 337 -16.97 34.90 -13.42
CA ALA A 337 -18.16 35.55 -13.96
C ALA A 337 -17.88 36.47 -15.17
N GLN A 338 -16.66 37.00 -15.33
CA GLN A 338 -16.30 37.86 -16.45
C GLN A 338 -16.10 37.05 -17.73
N THR A 339 -15.30 35.98 -17.65
CA THR A 339 -15.04 35.08 -18.79
C THR A 339 -16.11 34.00 -18.95
N LYS A 340 -17.01 33.84 -17.97
CA LYS A 340 -18.00 32.76 -17.85
C LYS A 340 -17.35 31.37 -17.89
N THR A 341 -16.24 31.23 -17.19
CA THR A 341 -15.43 30.00 -17.15
C THR A 341 -15.70 29.22 -15.87
N VAL A 342 -16.02 27.94 -16.00
CA VAL A 342 -15.88 26.96 -14.91
C VAL A 342 -14.49 26.35 -14.98
N THR A 343 -13.79 26.34 -13.86
CA THR A 343 -12.51 25.67 -13.68
C THR A 343 -12.71 24.46 -12.75
N LEU A 344 -12.14 23.30 -13.08
CA LEU A 344 -12.05 22.15 -12.20
C LEU A 344 -10.58 21.87 -11.88
N THR A 345 -10.24 21.86 -10.59
CA THR A 345 -8.86 21.71 -10.11
C THR A 345 -8.72 20.64 -9.04
N LYS A 346 -7.54 20.00 -9.00
CA LYS A 346 -7.16 18.98 -8.00
C LYS A 346 -5.65 18.95 -7.90
#